data_AF-A0A151ATI7-F1
#
_entry.id   AF-A0A151ATI7-F1
#
_cell.length_a   1.000
_cell.length_b   1.000
_cell.length_c   1.000
_cell.angle_alpha   90.00
_cell.angle_beta   90.00
_cell.angle_gamma   90.00
#
_symmetry.space_group_name_H-M   'P 1'
#
loop_
_entity.id
_entity.type
_entity.pdbx_description
1 polymer ?
#
loop_
_entity_poly.entity_id
_entity_poly.type
_entity_poly.pdbx_seq_one_letter_code
_entity_poly.pdbx_strand_id
1 'polypeptide(L)'
;MRKALAIWLAITVVATGFGVAAAIVGNMRYKEGSKAYQAALDYQQRAEAYQKAYQKAVDDWLKSDEAAKFKESNQKLMAEALTSLLRSNTLTYNDIKAAAEDLNKRTQTTAQKKAVEKIGNAPTPPVTSMDEAKEMLKNADRLLAFSEVIGYSYLILSIAYWVIIWGFRKRSVKPGEVATDGSGKNISA
;
A
#
# COMPACT_ATOMS: atom_id res chain seq x y z
N MET A 1 33.13 28.08 -36.02
CA MET A 1 32.96 26.68 -35.55
C MET A 1 33.34 26.46 -34.07
N ARG A 2 34.45 26.99 -33.53
CA ARG A 2 34.88 26.71 -32.13
C ARG A 2 33.91 27.15 -31.01
N LYS A 3 33.23 28.29 -31.14
CA LYS A 3 32.28 28.79 -30.11
C LYS A 3 31.01 27.93 -29.98
N ALA A 4 30.50 27.41 -31.10
CA ALA A 4 29.33 26.52 -31.10
C ALA A 4 29.66 25.16 -30.44
N LEU A 5 30.87 24.64 -30.64
CA LEU A 5 31.34 23.41 -30.02
C LEU A 5 31.51 23.55 -28.49
N ALA A 6 32.00 24.71 -28.02
CA ALA A 6 32.15 24.99 -26.60
C ALA A 6 30.80 25.15 -25.88
N ILE A 7 29.84 25.85 -26.52
CA ILE A 7 28.47 25.96 -26.01
C ILE A 7 27.80 24.58 -25.96
N TRP A 8 28.02 23.75 -26.98
CA TRP A 8 27.49 22.39 -27.03
C TRP A 8 28.08 21.48 -25.93
N LEU A 9 29.40 21.52 -25.71
CA LEU A 9 30.06 20.79 -24.62
C LEU A 9 29.53 21.24 -23.25
N ALA A 10 29.37 22.56 -23.04
CA ALA A 10 28.84 23.09 -21.79
C ALA A 10 27.40 22.60 -21.52
N ILE A 11 26.52 22.62 -22.53
CA ILE A 11 25.15 22.11 -22.41
C ILE A 11 25.15 20.60 -22.10
N THR A 12 26.03 19.84 -22.74
CA THR A 12 26.11 18.37 -22.56
C THR A 12 26.61 18.02 -21.16
N VAL A 13 27.59 18.74 -20.63
CA VAL A 13 28.09 18.57 -19.26
C VAL A 13 27.00 18.91 -18.24
N VAL A 14 26.27 20.03 -18.44
CA VAL A 14 25.16 20.42 -17.55
C VAL A 14 24.03 19.39 -17.58
N ALA A 15 23.65 18.91 -18.77
CA ALA A 15 22.59 17.90 -18.93
C ALA A 15 22.99 16.55 -18.30
N THR A 16 24.25 16.14 -18.47
CA THR A 16 24.75 14.88 -17.88
C THR A 16 24.84 14.99 -16.36
N GLY A 17 25.32 16.12 -15.84
CA GLY A 17 25.37 16.38 -14.40
C GLY A 17 23.99 16.40 -13.74
N PHE A 18 23.01 17.07 -14.37
CA PHE A 18 21.62 17.05 -13.92
C PHE A 18 21.02 15.64 -14.00
N GLY A 19 21.29 14.88 -15.07
CA GLY A 19 20.82 13.51 -15.23
C GLY A 19 21.32 12.57 -14.14
N VAL A 20 22.61 12.64 -13.82
CA VAL A 20 23.21 11.82 -12.75
C VAL A 20 22.67 12.22 -11.37
N ALA A 21 22.55 13.51 -11.09
CA ALA A 21 21.96 13.99 -9.83
C ALA A 21 20.49 13.55 -9.69
N ALA A 22 19.70 13.66 -10.76
CA ALA A 22 18.31 13.22 -10.81
C ALA A 22 18.17 11.70 -10.63
N ALA A 23 19.04 10.91 -11.24
CA ALA A 23 19.06 9.46 -11.06
C ALA A 23 19.44 9.05 -9.63
N ILE A 24 20.40 9.73 -9.00
CA ILE A 24 20.81 9.48 -7.61
C ILE A 24 19.67 9.82 -6.65
N VAL A 25 19.06 11.01 -6.79
CA VAL A 25 17.94 11.44 -5.95
C VAL A 25 16.72 10.55 -6.18
N GLY A 26 16.38 10.22 -7.43
CA GLY A 26 15.28 9.33 -7.76
C GLY A 26 15.46 7.93 -7.16
N ASN A 27 16.66 7.36 -7.24
CA ASN A 27 16.94 6.02 -6.69
C ASN A 27 16.93 6.01 -5.15
N MET A 28 17.44 7.06 -4.48
CA MET A 28 17.32 7.18 -3.03
C MET A 28 15.85 7.29 -2.58
N ARG A 29 15.06 8.13 -3.25
CA ARG A 29 13.63 8.31 -2.96
C ARG A 29 12.82 7.05 -3.24
N TYR A 30 13.14 6.30 -4.29
CA TYR A 30 12.53 5.01 -4.58
C TYR A 30 12.84 3.96 -3.48
N LYS A 31 14.08 3.90 -3.00
CA LYS A 31 14.47 3.03 -1.88
C LYS A 31 13.76 3.40 -0.57
N GLU A 32 13.58 4.69 -0.29
CA GLU A 32 12.82 5.15 0.88
C GLU A 32 11.33 4.83 0.75
N GLY A 33 10.73 5.09 -0.43
CA GLY A 33 9.33 4.79 -0.70
C GLY A 33 9.01 3.30 -0.62
N SER A 34 9.87 2.45 -1.22
CA SER A 34 9.71 0.99 -1.16
C SER A 34 9.81 0.42 0.26
N LYS A 35 10.72 0.94 1.10
CA LYS A 35 10.78 0.57 2.53
C LYS A 35 9.52 0.95 3.29
N ALA A 36 9.00 2.16 3.07
CA ALA A 36 7.76 2.62 3.70
C ALA A 36 6.55 1.77 3.26
N TYR A 37 6.50 1.40 1.98
CA TYR A 37 5.47 0.50 1.45
C TYR A 37 5.53 -0.90 2.06
N GLN A 38 6.74 -1.45 2.22
CA GLN A 38 6.94 -2.75 2.84
C GLN A 38 6.53 -2.75 4.32
N ALA A 39 6.84 -1.68 5.07
CA ALA A 39 6.39 -1.53 6.45
C ALA A 39 4.85 -1.47 6.57
N ALA A 40 4.17 -0.79 5.64
CA ALA A 40 2.71 -0.73 5.60
C ALA A 40 2.08 -2.09 5.22
N LEU A 41 2.70 -2.85 4.32
CA LEU A 41 2.26 -4.21 4.00
C LEU A 41 2.42 -5.17 5.19
N ASP A 42 3.56 -5.13 5.87
CA ASP A 42 3.82 -5.94 7.07
C ASP A 42 2.81 -5.62 8.18
N TYR A 43 2.46 -4.34 8.34
CA TYR A 43 1.38 -3.91 9.22
C TYR A 43 0.05 -4.56 8.85
N GLN A 44 -0.35 -4.46 7.58
CA GLN A 44 -1.64 -4.98 7.12
C GLN A 44 -1.73 -6.50 7.31
N GLN A 45 -0.66 -7.24 7.01
CA GLN A 45 -0.61 -8.69 7.21
C GLN A 45 -0.73 -9.06 8.69
N ARG A 46 -0.04 -8.33 9.59
CA ARG A 46 -0.13 -8.57 11.03
C ARG A 46 -1.52 -8.24 11.58
N ALA A 47 -2.13 -7.16 11.12
CA ALA A 47 -3.49 -6.78 11.50
C ALA A 47 -4.51 -7.84 11.06
N GLU A 48 -4.41 -8.32 9.83
CA GLU A 48 -5.29 -9.37 9.30
C GLU A 48 -5.10 -10.70 10.03
N ALA A 49 -3.85 -11.09 10.31
CA ALA A 49 -3.56 -12.30 11.07
C ALA A 49 -4.12 -12.21 12.51
N TYR A 50 -3.98 -11.06 13.16
CA TYR A 50 -4.57 -10.80 14.48
C TYR A 50 -6.10 -10.90 14.43
N GLN A 51 -6.74 -10.24 13.46
CA GLN A 51 -8.20 -10.27 13.32
C GLN A 51 -8.72 -11.68 13.04
N LYS A 52 -8.04 -12.47 12.21
CA LYS A 52 -8.39 -13.89 11.95
C LYS A 52 -8.23 -14.76 13.20
N ALA A 53 -7.13 -14.61 13.93
CA ALA A 53 -6.92 -15.33 15.19
C ALA A 53 -7.98 -14.95 16.23
N TYR A 54 -8.33 -13.67 16.29
CA TYR A 54 -9.38 -13.16 17.16
C TYR A 54 -10.74 -13.74 16.85
N GLN A 55 -11.15 -13.68 15.59
CA GLN A 55 -12.44 -14.23 15.17
C GLN A 55 -12.52 -15.73 15.45
N LYS A 56 -11.44 -16.47 15.16
CA LYS A 56 -11.36 -17.90 15.46
C LYS A 56 -11.49 -18.19 16.96
N ALA A 57 -10.83 -17.42 17.82
CA ALA A 57 -10.91 -17.60 19.27
C ALA A 57 -12.33 -17.33 19.81
N VAL A 58 -13.03 -16.31 19.27
CA VAL A 58 -14.44 -16.04 19.57
C VAL A 58 -15.31 -17.24 19.15
N ASP A 59 -15.15 -17.71 17.93
CA ASP A 59 -15.94 -18.82 17.39
C ASP A 59 -15.69 -20.14 18.14
N ASP A 60 -14.43 -20.42 18.49
CA ASP A 60 -14.04 -21.57 19.30
C ASP A 60 -14.70 -21.53 20.68
N TRP A 61 -14.70 -20.36 21.33
CA TRP A 61 -15.33 -20.21 22.63
C TRP A 61 -16.84 -20.39 22.53
N LEU A 62 -17.49 -19.78 21.54
CA LEU A 62 -18.94 -19.89 21.32
C LEU A 62 -19.41 -21.34 21.08
N LYS A 63 -18.53 -22.20 20.57
CA LYS A 63 -18.77 -23.64 20.36
C LYS A 63 -18.37 -24.52 21.54
N SER A 64 -17.77 -23.95 22.59
CA SER A 64 -17.29 -24.70 23.74
C SER A 64 -18.40 -25.04 24.74
N ASP A 65 -18.17 -26.09 25.54
CA ASP A 65 -19.04 -26.46 26.66
C ASP A 65 -19.13 -25.35 27.72
N GLU A 66 -18.10 -24.51 27.84
CA GLU A 66 -18.11 -23.35 28.74
C GLU A 66 -19.16 -22.32 28.30
N ALA A 67 -19.25 -22.02 26.99
CA ALA A 67 -20.26 -21.12 26.46
C ALA A 67 -21.67 -21.71 26.54
N ALA A 68 -21.81 -23.04 26.38
CA ALA A 68 -23.09 -23.72 26.56
C ALA A 68 -23.59 -23.58 28.01
N LYS A 69 -22.73 -23.86 28.99
CA LYS A 69 -23.05 -23.68 30.43
C LYS A 69 -23.36 -22.23 30.78
N PHE A 70 -22.61 -21.28 30.21
CA PHE A 70 -22.86 -19.85 30.43
C PHE A 70 -24.22 -19.41 29.87
N LYS A 71 -24.59 -19.87 28.67
CA LYS A 71 -25.90 -19.61 28.08
C LYS A 71 -27.01 -20.20 28.94
N GLU A 72 -26.88 -21.46 29.35
CA GLU A 72 -27.88 -22.15 30.17
C GLU A 72 -28.09 -21.44 31.52
N SER A 73 -27.01 -21.07 32.22
CA SER A 73 -27.10 -20.32 33.48
C SER A 73 -27.80 -18.97 33.31
N ASN A 74 -27.49 -18.22 32.24
CA ASN A 74 -28.13 -16.93 31.98
C ASN A 74 -29.59 -17.09 31.55
N GLN A 75 -29.91 -18.12 30.77
CA GLN A 75 -31.29 -18.43 30.38
C GLN A 75 -32.13 -18.76 31.61
N LYS A 76 -31.57 -19.50 32.58
CA LYS A 76 -32.24 -19.80 33.84
C LYS A 76 -32.53 -18.54 34.66
N LEU A 77 -31.53 -17.67 34.85
CA LEU A 77 -31.71 -16.38 35.54
C LEU A 77 -32.75 -15.49 34.83
N MET A 78 -32.72 -15.47 33.51
CA MET A 78 -33.69 -14.72 32.70
C MET A 78 -35.10 -15.29 32.84
N ALA A 79 -35.25 -16.62 32.82
CA ALA A 79 -36.54 -17.27 33.02
C ALA A 79 -37.11 -16.99 34.42
N GLU A 80 -36.28 -16.98 35.46
CA GLU A 80 -36.68 -16.61 36.82
C GLU A 80 -37.17 -15.15 36.89
N ALA A 81 -36.44 -14.22 36.27
CA ALA A 81 -36.83 -12.81 36.21
C ALA A 81 -38.14 -12.59 35.43
N LEU A 82 -38.28 -13.22 34.26
CA LEU A 82 -39.50 -13.17 33.45
C LEU A 82 -40.68 -13.80 34.18
N THR A 83 -40.47 -14.89 34.93
CA THR A 83 -41.51 -15.51 35.76
C THR A 83 -41.97 -14.58 36.89
N SER A 84 -41.06 -13.83 37.51
CA SER A 84 -41.42 -12.81 38.49
C SER A 84 -42.27 -11.70 37.88
N LEU A 85 -41.92 -11.23 36.67
CA LEU A 85 -42.68 -10.22 35.94
C LEU A 85 -44.04 -10.72 35.44
N LEU A 86 -44.12 -12.02 35.09
CA LEU A 86 -45.37 -12.68 34.74
C LEU A 86 -46.31 -12.72 35.95
N ARG A 87 -45.79 -13.06 37.14
CA ARG A 87 -46.57 -13.08 38.39
C ARG A 87 -47.08 -11.69 38.79
N SER A 88 -46.36 -10.62 38.46
CA SER A 88 -46.81 -9.24 38.68
C SER A 88 -47.73 -8.71 37.57
N ASN A 89 -48.07 -9.52 36.55
CA ASN A 89 -48.89 -9.12 35.40
C ASN A 89 -48.34 -7.92 34.61
N THR A 90 -47.03 -7.66 34.71
CA THR A 90 -46.34 -6.54 34.05
C THR A 90 -45.52 -6.98 32.84
N LEU A 91 -45.53 -8.28 32.50
CA LEU A 91 -44.73 -8.84 31.42
C LEU A 91 -45.34 -8.54 30.05
N THR A 92 -44.57 -7.90 29.17
CA THR A 92 -44.95 -7.71 27.76
C THR A 92 -44.09 -8.56 26.83
N TYR A 93 -44.57 -8.76 25.60
CA TYR A 93 -43.80 -9.40 24.54
C TYR A 93 -42.47 -8.67 24.26
N ASN A 94 -42.46 -7.34 24.38
CA ASN A 94 -41.26 -6.54 24.18
C ASN A 94 -40.19 -6.82 25.26
N ASP A 95 -40.60 -7.10 26.49
CA ASP A 95 -39.66 -7.44 27.58
C ASP A 95 -38.98 -8.79 27.33
N ILE A 96 -39.74 -9.78 26.83
CA ILE A 96 -39.19 -11.10 26.46
C ILE A 96 -38.19 -10.93 25.30
N LYS A 97 -38.53 -10.12 24.30
CA LYS A 97 -37.65 -9.85 23.15
C LYS A 97 -36.37 -9.13 23.60
N ALA A 98 -36.49 -8.08 24.42
CA ALA A 98 -35.36 -7.34 24.94
C ALA A 98 -34.44 -8.22 25.80
N ALA A 99 -35.00 -9.13 26.59
CA ALA A 99 -34.23 -10.07 27.40
C ALA A 99 -33.45 -11.07 26.53
N ALA A 100 -34.05 -11.58 25.44
CA ALA A 100 -33.36 -12.45 24.50
C ALA A 100 -32.21 -11.73 23.76
N GLU A 101 -32.42 -10.47 23.35
CA GLU A 101 -31.38 -9.63 22.76
C GLU A 101 -30.24 -9.36 23.75
N ASP A 102 -30.56 -9.04 25.01
CA ASP A 102 -29.57 -8.82 26.07
C ASP A 102 -28.75 -10.09 26.35
N LEU A 103 -29.39 -11.26 26.38
CA LEU A 103 -28.71 -12.54 26.59
C LEU A 103 -27.71 -12.85 25.46
N ASN A 104 -28.11 -12.60 24.20
CA ASN A 104 -27.21 -12.72 23.05
C ASN A 104 -26.05 -11.74 23.16
N LYS A 105 -26.32 -10.49 23.51
CA LYS A 105 -25.29 -9.45 23.69
C LYS A 105 -24.28 -9.83 24.77
N ARG A 106 -24.74 -10.27 25.95
CA ARG A 106 -23.87 -10.71 27.06
C ARG A 106 -23.01 -11.90 26.69
N THR A 107 -23.58 -12.86 25.97
CA THR A 107 -22.85 -14.03 25.47
C THR A 107 -21.75 -13.59 24.50
N GLN A 108 -22.07 -12.69 23.57
CA GLN A 108 -21.11 -12.18 22.60
C GLN A 108 -20.01 -11.35 23.26
N THR A 109 -20.33 -10.47 24.22
CA THR A 109 -19.34 -9.70 24.98
C THR A 109 -18.41 -10.61 25.79
N THR A 110 -18.94 -11.68 26.38
CA THR A 110 -18.14 -12.65 27.14
C THR A 110 -17.23 -13.45 26.21
N ALA A 111 -17.74 -13.85 25.04
CA ALA A 111 -16.93 -14.51 24.00
C ALA A 111 -15.76 -13.64 23.54
N GLN A 112 -16.01 -12.35 23.33
CA GLN A 112 -14.98 -11.38 22.98
C GLN A 112 -13.92 -11.24 24.09
N LYS A 113 -14.34 -11.11 25.35
CA LYS A 113 -13.41 -11.05 26.48
C LYS A 113 -12.55 -12.31 26.60
N LYS A 114 -13.17 -13.48 26.50
CA LYS A 114 -12.49 -14.78 26.53
C LYS A 114 -11.56 -14.98 25.33
N ALA A 115 -11.93 -14.45 24.17
CA ALA A 115 -11.05 -14.42 23.01
C ALA A 115 -9.79 -13.58 23.30
N VAL A 116 -9.94 -12.34 23.81
CA VAL A 116 -8.79 -11.52 24.22
C VAL A 116 -7.89 -12.27 25.22
N GLU A 117 -8.47 -12.93 26.22
CA GLU A 117 -7.73 -13.74 27.20
C GLU A 117 -6.99 -14.94 26.55
N LYS A 118 -7.64 -15.65 25.62
CA LYS A 118 -7.08 -16.84 24.94
C LYS A 118 -5.97 -16.49 23.95
N ILE A 119 -6.09 -15.35 23.27
CA ILE A 119 -5.10 -14.89 22.29
C ILE A 119 -3.90 -14.24 22.99
N GLY A 120 -4.12 -13.64 24.17
CA GLY A 120 -3.09 -12.84 24.84
C GLY A 120 -2.46 -11.82 23.88
N ASN A 121 -1.17 -11.52 24.07
CA ASN A 121 -0.37 -10.71 23.15
C ASN A 121 0.15 -11.48 21.91
N ALA A 122 -0.42 -12.64 21.57
CA ALA A 122 0.18 -13.62 20.64
C ALA A 122 -0.74 -13.95 19.45
N PRO A 123 -1.27 -12.92 18.75
CA PRO A 123 -0.39 -12.05 17.96
C PRO A 123 -0.27 -10.64 18.54
N THR A 124 0.89 -10.02 18.37
CA THR A 124 1.09 -8.65 18.83
C THR A 124 0.12 -7.76 18.08
N PRO A 125 -0.76 -7.01 18.77
CA PRO A 125 -1.57 -6.03 18.09
C PRO A 125 -0.62 -5.07 17.36
N PRO A 126 -0.99 -4.62 16.15
CA PRO A 126 -0.16 -3.68 15.44
C PRO A 126 0.07 -2.44 16.33
N VAL A 127 1.35 -2.14 16.64
CA VAL A 127 1.72 -0.99 17.48
C VAL A 127 1.36 0.33 16.79
N THR A 128 1.42 0.32 15.46
CA THR A 128 1.08 1.44 14.58
C THR A 128 -0.44 1.63 14.54
N SER A 129 -0.92 2.87 14.58
CA SER A 129 -2.34 3.10 14.37
C SER A 129 -2.70 2.91 12.89
N MET A 130 -3.97 2.62 12.57
CA MET A 130 -4.43 2.57 11.17
C MET A 130 -4.16 3.88 10.43
N ASP A 131 -4.22 5.02 11.12
CA ASP A 131 -4.01 6.34 10.52
C ASP A 131 -2.53 6.56 10.19
N GLU A 132 -1.64 6.13 11.08
CA GLU A 132 -0.19 6.18 10.86
C GLU A 132 0.25 5.25 9.72
N ALA A 133 -0.35 4.05 9.60
CA ALA A 133 -0.11 3.16 8.46
C ALA A 133 -0.59 3.76 7.12
N LYS A 134 -1.74 4.46 7.11
CA LYS A 134 -2.23 5.20 5.93
C LYS A 134 -1.33 6.37 5.56
N GLU A 135 -0.80 7.08 6.54
CA GLU A 135 0.12 8.19 6.31
C GLU A 135 1.45 7.70 5.74
N MET A 136 1.96 6.57 6.22
CA MET A 136 3.12 5.88 5.64
C MET A 136 2.89 5.48 4.18
N LEU A 137 1.74 4.90 3.86
CA LEU A 137 1.33 4.56 2.48
C LEU A 137 1.27 5.80 1.59
N LYS A 138 0.62 6.87 2.06
CA LYS A 138 0.50 8.14 1.31
C LYS A 138 1.86 8.80 1.06
N ASN A 139 2.77 8.71 2.02
CA ASN A 139 4.14 9.19 1.85
C ASN A 139 4.94 8.31 0.88
N ALA A 140 4.76 6.98 0.94
CA ALA A 140 5.37 6.05 0.00
C ALA A 140 4.93 6.35 -1.45
N ASP A 141 3.62 6.53 -1.67
CA ASP A 141 3.06 6.87 -2.99
C ASP A 141 3.62 8.19 -3.52
N ARG A 142 3.74 9.22 -2.68
CA ARG A 142 4.35 10.50 -3.06
C ARG A 142 5.81 10.33 -3.48
N LEU A 143 6.60 9.55 -2.74
CA LEU A 143 8.01 9.33 -3.03
C LEU A 143 8.21 8.54 -4.34
N LEU A 144 7.38 7.51 -4.56
CA LEU A 144 7.39 6.70 -5.77
C LEU A 144 6.95 7.51 -7.00
N ALA A 145 5.83 8.24 -6.91
CA ALA A 145 5.36 9.12 -7.99
C ALA A 145 6.40 10.19 -8.35
N PHE A 146 7.08 10.77 -7.36
CA PHE A 146 8.15 11.73 -7.62
C PHE A 146 9.33 11.09 -8.35
N SER A 147 9.70 9.84 -8.00
CA SER A 147 10.75 9.10 -8.68
C SER A 147 10.38 8.77 -10.13
N GLU A 148 9.11 8.41 -10.40
CA GLU A 148 8.61 8.16 -11.75
C GLU A 148 8.61 9.43 -12.60
N VAL A 149 8.13 10.55 -12.06
CA VAL A 149 8.13 11.84 -12.76
C VAL A 149 9.55 12.25 -13.14
N ILE A 150 10.53 12.09 -12.25
CA ILE A 150 11.94 12.37 -12.56
C ILE A 150 12.44 11.44 -13.67
N GLY A 151 12.14 10.14 -13.59
CA GLY A 151 12.52 9.15 -14.59
C GLY A 151 11.95 9.47 -15.98
N TYR A 152 10.65 9.74 -16.08
CA TYR A 152 9.99 10.11 -17.33
C TYR A 152 10.48 11.45 -17.87
N SER A 153 10.69 12.45 -17.01
CA SER A 153 11.22 13.76 -17.42
C SER A 153 12.62 13.63 -18.03
N TYR A 154 13.47 12.78 -17.45
CA TYR A 154 14.80 12.50 -18.00
C TYR A 154 14.72 11.79 -19.36
N LEU A 155 13.84 10.80 -19.51
CA LEU A 155 13.61 10.09 -20.77
C LEU A 155 13.12 11.05 -21.87
N ILE A 156 12.16 11.92 -21.56
CA ILE A 156 11.63 12.92 -22.50
C ILE A 156 12.73 13.90 -22.92
N LEU A 157 13.52 14.41 -21.97
CA LEU A 157 14.63 15.32 -22.27
C LEU A 157 15.73 14.64 -23.08
N SER A 158 16.02 13.36 -22.83
CA SER A 158 16.97 12.56 -23.60
C SER A 158 16.49 12.35 -25.04
N ILE A 159 15.22 11.99 -25.23
CA ILE A 159 14.61 11.86 -26.57
C ILE A 159 14.64 13.21 -27.29
N ALA A 160 14.25 14.30 -26.62
CA ALA A 160 14.28 15.65 -27.18
C ALA A 160 15.71 16.05 -27.60
N TYR A 161 16.73 15.74 -26.78
CA TYR A 161 18.14 15.95 -27.10
C TYR A 161 18.55 15.18 -28.36
N TRP A 162 18.21 13.90 -28.47
CA TRP A 162 18.51 13.08 -29.64
C TRP A 162 17.78 13.54 -30.92
N VAL A 163 16.52 13.98 -30.80
CA VAL A 163 15.74 14.55 -31.92
C VAL A 163 16.37 15.85 -32.42
N ILE A 164 16.79 16.73 -31.51
CA ILE A 164 17.49 17.97 -31.86
C ILE A 164 18.81 17.66 -32.57
N ILE A 165 19.60 16.69 -32.08
CA ILE A 165 20.84 16.23 -32.74
C ILE A 165 20.57 15.73 -34.15
N TRP A 166 19.57 14.86 -34.33
CA TRP A 166 19.19 14.35 -35.65
C TRP A 166 18.72 15.47 -36.60
N GLY A 167 17.97 16.44 -36.08
CA GLY A 167 17.53 17.62 -36.83
C GLY A 167 18.69 18.51 -37.29
N PHE A 168 19.68 18.75 -36.42
CA PHE A 168 20.91 19.47 -36.79
C PHE A 168 21.74 18.67 -37.80
N ARG A 169 21.87 17.35 -37.65
CA ARG A 169 22.60 16.48 -38.59
C ARG A 169 21.97 16.52 -39.99
N LYS A 170 20.64 16.50 -40.09
CA LYS A 170 19.93 16.65 -41.38
C LYS A 170 20.11 18.03 -42.02
N ARG A 171 20.13 19.12 -41.25
CA ARG A 171 20.37 20.48 -41.78
C ARG A 171 21.83 20.78 -42.12
N SER A 172 22.76 19.96 -41.63
CA SER A 172 24.21 20.08 -41.92
C SER A 172 24.60 19.43 -43.25
N VAL A 173 23.77 18.52 -43.78
CA VAL A 173 23.92 17.99 -45.13
C VAL A 173 23.29 19.00 -46.08
N LYS A 174 24.13 19.80 -46.75
CA LYS A 174 23.67 20.66 -47.85
C LYS A 174 23.00 19.78 -48.90
N PRO A 175 21.84 20.16 -49.44
CA PRO A 175 21.31 19.49 -50.61
C PRO A 175 22.27 19.78 -51.78
N GLY A 176 23.08 18.80 -52.17
CA GLY A 176 23.93 18.91 -53.36
C GLY A 176 25.33 18.29 -53.34
N GLU A 177 25.83 17.70 -52.25
CA GLU A 177 27.11 16.96 -52.30
C GLU A 177 26.84 15.46 -52.48
N VAL A 178 26.89 15.02 -53.73
CA VAL A 178 27.00 13.62 -54.12
C VAL A 178 28.37 13.13 -53.63
N ALA A 179 28.39 12.04 -52.87
CA ALA A 179 29.63 11.36 -52.49
C ALA A 179 30.34 10.87 -53.78
N THR A 180 31.49 11.45 -54.10
CA THR A 180 32.30 11.04 -55.26
C THR A 180 33.72 10.77 -54.86
N ASP A 181 33.94 9.72 -54.07
CA ASP A 181 35.28 9.19 -53.83
C ASP A 181 35.21 7.85 -53.13
N GLY A 182 35.11 6.78 -53.92
CA GLY A 182 35.40 5.45 -53.41
C GLY A 182 34.80 4.27 -54.18
N SER A 183 35.05 4.15 -55.48
CA SER A 183 34.92 2.86 -56.18
C SER A 183 35.50 2.94 -57.59
N GLY A 184 36.83 2.83 -57.69
CA GLY A 184 37.56 2.75 -58.96
C GLY A 184 38.61 1.64 -58.95
N LYS A 185 38.16 0.39 -58.78
CA LYS A 185 38.88 -0.85 -59.14
C LYS A 185 37.83 -1.72 -59.83
N ASN A 186 37.99 -2.36 -60.98
CA ASN A 186 39.03 -2.54 -61.98
C ASN A 186 38.28 -3.10 -63.19
N ILE A 187 38.58 -2.74 -64.45
CA ILE A 187 38.55 -3.73 -65.56
C ILE A 187 39.56 -3.30 -66.63
N SER A 188 40.54 -4.18 -66.88
CA SER A 188 41.41 -4.18 -68.05
C SER A 188 40.67 -4.74 -69.27
N ALA A 189 40.82 -4.13 -70.44
CA ALA A 189 40.91 -4.75 -71.77
C ALA A 189 41.23 -3.65 -72.80
#